data_AF-A0A7S3XZT2-F1
#
_entry.id   AF-A0A7S3XZT2-F1
#
_cell.length_a   1.000
_cell.length_b   1.000
_cell.length_c   1.000
_cell.angle_alpha   90.00
_cell.angle_beta   90.00
_cell.angle_gamma   90.00
#
_symmetry.space_group_name_H-M   'P 1'
#
loop_
_entity.id
_entity.type
_entity.pdbx_description
1 polymer ?
#
loop_
_entity_poly.entity_id
_entity_poly.type
_entity_poly.pdbx_seq_one_letter_code
_entity_poly.pdbx_strand_id
1 'polypeptide(L)'
;DRAQLALSHLREQAAFVRVLGTYPSGSQLVGPIAQQLEALARAEPPGGPDAPPVTLTARASEDQARRLRIGVVGFGKFGQFLARALARDHDVVAMDKDSKEAEARELGVPFYSMYEQMDFFAQKPDVIVVACSIISFENVLRSMPVDALRGKLVVDVLSVKQHAKEVMEELLPADCDILATHPMFGPESAGPAEGGGWAGQTLVYDRLRIADARRCDAFLGIFEKARCRMVELPCAMHDAYAANAQFVAHLVGRALSTAGQPPLLQATPIDTQACSDLLRVVERTSADSFDLFYGLYAHNPQARETLLRLREAFAHVERQLAAKEAYLTVKAEMAHDERQKLIAEARGLIKAAMAAPSHSSEEVTLAASAAAGRSAAPAREPSRNVRSSAFSSQDEGGPPRRRPSPSSSSTSPTSANLMRGDSNSSVGNNRKKEEEEQEDQ
;
A
#
# COMPACT_ATOMS: atom_id res chain seq x y z
N ASP A 1 41.20 -15.06 -0.79
CA ASP A 1 40.68 -16.37 -1.24
C ASP A 1 39.16 -16.44 -1.32
N ARG A 2 38.40 -16.48 -0.20
CA ARG A 2 36.92 -16.60 -0.25
C ARG A 2 36.22 -15.46 -1.00
N ALA A 3 36.69 -14.22 -0.83
CA ALA A 3 36.14 -13.05 -1.54
C ALA A 3 36.45 -13.08 -3.06
N GLN A 4 37.62 -13.59 -3.46
CA GLN A 4 37.99 -13.72 -4.87
C GLN A 4 37.18 -14.82 -5.56
N LEU A 5 36.95 -15.95 -4.89
CA LEU A 5 36.06 -17.01 -5.37
C LEU A 5 34.62 -16.50 -5.56
N ALA A 6 34.10 -15.73 -4.60
CA ALA A 6 32.78 -15.11 -4.71
C ALA A 6 32.68 -14.13 -5.89
N LEU A 7 33.71 -13.31 -6.11
CA LEU A 7 33.78 -12.38 -7.25
C LEU A 7 33.90 -13.09 -8.60
N SER A 8 34.63 -14.21 -8.66
CA SER A 8 34.73 -15.04 -9.86
C SER A 8 33.37 -15.63 -10.23
N HIS A 9 32.66 -16.20 -9.25
CA HIS A 9 31.30 -16.70 -9.44
C HIS A 9 30.32 -15.60 -9.88
N LEU A 10 30.42 -14.41 -9.31
CA LEU A 10 29.58 -13.25 -9.70
C LEU A 10 29.84 -12.81 -11.14
N ARG A 11 31.08 -12.85 -11.62
CA ARG A 11 31.44 -12.52 -13.00
C ARG A 11 30.95 -13.54 -14.02
N GLU A 12 30.86 -14.81 -13.63
CA GLU A 12 30.29 -15.86 -14.49
C GLU A 12 28.77 -15.75 -14.62
N GLN A 13 28.09 -15.28 -13.56
CA GLN A 13 26.61 -15.28 -13.50
C GLN A 13 25.96 -13.96 -13.94
N ALA A 14 26.71 -12.86 -13.99
CA ALA A 14 26.16 -11.55 -14.34
C ALA A 14 27.12 -10.73 -15.20
N ALA A 15 26.62 -10.21 -16.32
CA ALA A 15 27.38 -9.31 -17.19
C ALA A 15 27.65 -7.94 -16.54
N PHE A 16 26.87 -7.57 -15.51
CA PHE A 16 27.12 -6.40 -14.68
C PHE A 16 26.65 -6.66 -13.24
N VAL A 17 27.35 -6.08 -12.27
CA VAL A 17 27.01 -6.13 -10.84
C VAL A 17 27.00 -4.71 -10.31
N ARG A 18 25.87 -4.28 -9.74
CA ARG A 18 25.76 -2.98 -9.06
C ARG A 18 25.89 -3.20 -7.55
N VAL A 19 27.04 -2.80 -6.99
CA VAL A 19 27.26 -2.85 -5.53
C VAL A 19 26.70 -1.56 -4.94
N LEU A 20 25.67 -1.68 -4.10
CA LEU A 20 25.14 -0.56 -3.32
C LEU A 20 25.75 -0.62 -1.91
N GLY A 21 26.45 0.44 -1.51
CA GLY A 21 27.05 0.57 -0.19
C GLY A 21 27.05 2.02 0.27
N THR A 22 26.97 2.22 1.57
CA THR A 22 27.17 3.52 2.22
C THR A 22 28.64 3.66 2.60
N TYR A 23 29.31 4.68 2.07
CA TYR A 23 30.69 5.02 2.43
C TYR A 23 30.68 6.22 3.38
N PRO A 24 31.57 6.28 4.39
CA PRO A 24 31.73 7.47 5.23
C PRO A 24 31.99 8.71 4.36
N SER A 25 31.34 9.83 4.67
CA SER A 25 31.63 11.11 4.00
C SER A 25 33.10 11.47 4.21
N GLY A 26 33.80 11.80 3.12
CA GLY A 26 35.24 12.11 3.13
C GLY A 26 36.19 10.91 3.10
N SER A 27 35.68 9.68 2.97
CA SER A 27 36.55 8.51 2.77
C SER A 27 37.13 8.48 1.35
N GLN A 28 38.43 8.21 1.25
CA GLN A 28 39.12 8.01 -0.03
C GLN A 28 39.07 6.54 -0.42
N LEU A 29 38.74 6.26 -1.68
CA LEU A 29 38.98 4.95 -2.27
C LEU A 29 40.50 4.72 -2.28
N VAL A 30 40.93 3.58 -1.72
CA VAL A 30 42.34 3.19 -1.66
C VAL A 30 42.57 1.88 -2.39
N GLY A 31 43.80 1.68 -2.87
CA GLY A 31 44.23 0.42 -3.47
C GLY A 31 43.83 0.25 -4.94
N PRO A 32 43.73 -1.00 -5.43
CA PRO A 32 43.62 -1.30 -6.86
C PRO A 32 42.38 -0.71 -7.55
N ILE A 33 41.29 -0.53 -6.80
CA ILE A 33 40.03 0.02 -7.33
C ILE A 33 40.16 1.53 -7.62
N ALA A 34 40.85 2.27 -6.76
CA ALA A 34 41.11 3.69 -6.96
C ALA A 34 41.93 3.93 -8.24
N GLN A 35 42.98 3.11 -8.43
CA GLN A 35 43.84 3.16 -9.61
C GLN A 35 43.08 2.82 -10.90
N GLN A 36 42.15 1.85 -10.86
CA GLN A 36 41.32 1.50 -12.01
C GLN A 36 40.30 2.58 -12.37
N LEU A 37 39.70 3.25 -11.38
CA LEU A 37 38.79 4.37 -11.61
C LEU A 37 39.52 5.59 -12.18
N GLU A 38 40.72 5.89 -11.71
CA GLU A 38 41.56 6.94 -12.31
C GLU A 38 41.98 6.59 -13.74
N ALA A 39 42.32 5.33 -14.03
CA ALA A 39 42.64 4.88 -15.38
C ALA A 39 41.43 4.96 -16.32
N LEU A 40 40.23 4.62 -15.83
CA LEU A 40 38.96 4.75 -16.57
C LEU A 40 38.58 6.22 -16.80
N ALA A 41 38.84 7.11 -15.85
CA ALA A 41 38.59 8.55 -15.99
C ALA A 41 39.55 9.23 -16.97
N ARG A 42 40.76 8.66 -17.17
CA ARG A 42 41.75 9.15 -18.14
C ARG A 42 41.60 8.55 -19.55
N ALA A 43 40.76 7.53 -19.71
CA ALA A 43 40.47 6.95 -21.02
C ALA A 43 39.42 7.82 -21.74
N GLU A 44 39.73 8.28 -22.95
CA GLU A 44 38.74 8.99 -23.78
C GLU A 44 37.52 8.10 -24.03
N PRO A 45 36.29 8.66 -24.01
CA PRO A 45 35.08 7.89 -24.22
C PRO A 45 35.04 7.32 -25.65
N PRO A 46 34.53 6.10 -25.85
CA PRO A 46 34.33 5.55 -27.18
C PRO A 46 33.12 6.24 -27.82
N GLY A 47 33.34 7.36 -28.51
CA GLY A 47 32.28 8.07 -29.23
C GLY A 47 32.88 9.11 -30.16
N GLY A 48 32.71 8.90 -31.47
CA GLY A 48 33.04 9.90 -32.48
C GLY A 48 32.22 11.20 -32.33
N PRO A 49 32.48 12.22 -33.17
CA PRO A 49 32.05 13.62 -32.97
C PRO A 49 30.53 13.89 -32.95
N ASP A 50 29.67 12.87 -33.08
CA ASP A 50 28.20 12.99 -33.11
C ASP A 50 27.48 12.25 -31.96
N ALA A 51 28.17 11.75 -30.93
CA ALA A 51 27.51 11.18 -29.76
C ALA A 51 27.04 12.29 -28.79
N PRO A 52 25.76 12.33 -28.36
CA PRO A 52 25.31 13.29 -27.37
C PRO A 52 26.09 13.07 -26.07
N PRO A 53 26.47 14.12 -25.34
CA PRO A 53 27.29 13.96 -24.14
C PRO A 53 26.51 13.10 -23.15
N VAL A 54 27.08 11.94 -22.81
CA VAL A 54 26.70 11.21 -21.61
C VAL A 54 27.24 12.03 -20.45
N THR A 55 26.47 13.06 -20.08
CA THR A 55 26.73 13.83 -18.87
C THR A 55 26.41 12.90 -17.70
N LEU A 56 27.43 12.16 -17.23
CA LEU A 56 27.49 11.78 -15.83
C LEU A 56 27.50 13.09 -15.06
N THR A 57 26.31 13.56 -14.68
CA THR A 57 26.17 14.67 -13.76
C THR A 57 26.80 14.19 -12.46
N ALA A 58 28.08 14.51 -12.29
CA ALA A 58 28.66 14.69 -10.99
C ALA A 58 27.66 15.60 -10.26
N ARG A 59 26.89 15.00 -9.35
CA ARG A 59 25.97 15.72 -8.48
C ARG A 59 26.76 16.89 -7.93
N ALA A 60 26.29 18.09 -8.24
CA ALA A 60 26.96 19.33 -7.91
C ALA A 60 27.52 19.23 -6.49
N SER A 61 28.82 19.47 -6.41
CA SER A 61 29.52 19.80 -5.18
C SER A 61 28.66 20.73 -4.32
N GLU A 62 28.36 20.32 -3.09
CA GLU A 62 28.04 21.17 -1.95
C GLU A 62 27.28 22.48 -2.27
N ASP A 63 26.15 22.40 -2.96
CA ASP A 63 25.17 23.49 -2.89
C ASP A 63 24.57 23.39 -1.48
N GLN A 64 24.89 24.34 -0.60
CA GLN A 64 24.16 24.50 0.65
C GLN A 64 22.68 24.58 0.29
N ALA A 65 21.94 23.49 0.48
CA ALA A 65 20.52 23.46 0.17
C ALA A 65 19.86 24.63 0.91
N ARG A 66 19.43 25.66 0.16
CA ARG A 66 18.89 26.87 0.78
C ARG A 66 17.76 26.48 1.71
N ARG A 67 17.64 27.17 2.86
CA ARG A 67 16.44 27.05 3.69
C ARG A 67 15.23 27.45 2.83
N LEU A 68 14.38 26.48 2.54
CA LEU A 68 13.06 26.73 1.95
C LEU A 68 12.15 27.43 2.95
N ARG A 69 11.29 28.31 2.46
CA ARG A 69 10.11 28.76 3.18
C ARG A 69 8.91 27.91 2.78
N ILE A 70 8.32 27.20 3.73
CA ILE A 70 7.27 26.21 3.49
C ILE A 70 5.98 26.68 4.16
N GLY A 71 4.94 26.90 3.36
CA GLY A 71 3.58 27.14 3.84
C GLY A 71 2.83 25.82 3.97
N VAL A 72 2.30 25.50 5.16
CA VAL A 72 1.45 24.33 5.37
C VAL A 72 -0.01 24.77 5.44
N VAL A 73 -0.83 24.31 4.49
CA VAL A 73 -2.26 24.61 4.43
C VAL A 73 -3.05 23.38 4.85
N GLY A 74 -3.76 23.48 5.97
CA GLY A 74 -4.28 22.34 6.72
C GLY A 74 -3.30 21.98 7.83
N PHE A 75 -3.58 22.47 9.04
CA PHE A 75 -2.80 22.32 10.26
C PHE A 75 -3.48 21.39 11.28
N GLY A 76 -4.16 20.35 10.77
CA GLY A 76 -4.59 19.21 11.57
C GLY A 76 -3.43 18.30 12.00
N LYS A 77 -3.74 17.10 12.52
CA LYS A 77 -2.74 16.15 13.04
C LYS A 77 -1.56 15.90 12.09
N PHE A 78 -1.84 15.67 10.80
CA PHE A 78 -0.81 15.38 9.80
C PHE A 78 -0.01 16.63 9.41
N GLY A 79 -0.67 17.78 9.22
CA GLY A 79 -0.01 19.04 8.95
C GLY A 79 0.95 19.46 10.07
N GLN A 80 0.52 19.30 11.33
CA GLN A 80 1.37 19.53 12.51
C GLN A 80 2.56 18.56 12.56
N PHE A 81 2.33 17.28 12.24
CA PHE A 81 3.38 16.26 12.17
C PHE A 81 4.47 16.62 11.15
N LEU A 82 4.08 17.04 9.94
CA LEU A 82 5.05 17.52 8.94
C LEU A 82 5.71 18.81 9.40
N ALA A 83 4.94 19.81 9.84
CA ALA A 83 5.47 21.11 10.25
C ALA A 83 6.53 21.00 11.35
N ARG A 84 6.32 20.13 12.35
CA ARG A 84 7.29 19.85 13.42
C ARG A 84 8.63 19.36 12.87
N ALA A 85 8.61 18.50 11.86
CA ALA A 85 9.83 17.98 11.23
C ALA A 85 10.48 19.03 10.31
N LEU A 86 9.68 19.73 9.52
CA LEU A 86 10.13 20.75 8.58
C LEU A 86 10.76 21.96 9.28
N ALA A 87 10.20 22.41 10.40
CA ALA A 87 10.64 23.59 11.14
C ALA A 87 12.04 23.47 11.76
N ARG A 88 12.63 22.27 11.78
CA ARG A 88 14.00 22.04 12.25
C ARG A 88 15.03 22.76 11.39
N ASP A 89 14.88 22.62 10.07
CA ASP A 89 15.87 23.10 9.09
C ASP A 89 15.29 24.12 8.11
N HIS A 90 13.97 24.36 8.13
CA HIS A 90 13.26 25.23 7.19
C HIS A 90 12.39 26.26 7.92
N ASP A 91 12.02 27.33 7.21
CA ASP A 91 11.11 28.34 7.73
C ASP A 91 9.68 27.91 7.41
N VAL A 92 8.89 27.57 8.44
CA VAL A 92 7.53 27.05 8.26
C VAL A 92 6.52 28.09 8.70
N VAL A 93 5.46 28.26 7.93
CA VAL A 93 4.26 29.03 8.30
C VAL A 93 3.03 28.16 8.06
N ALA A 94 2.00 28.28 8.88
CA ALA A 94 0.84 27.42 8.85
C ALA A 94 -0.45 28.21 8.67
N MET A 95 -1.43 27.57 8.02
CA MET A 95 -2.78 28.08 7.88
C MET A 95 -3.80 26.95 8.01
N ASP A 96 -4.91 27.21 8.69
CA ASP A 96 -6.05 26.30 8.78
C ASP A 96 -7.37 27.08 8.86
N LYS A 97 -8.49 26.42 8.52
CA LYS A 97 -9.85 26.97 8.67
C LYS A 97 -10.23 27.09 10.15
N ASP A 98 -9.78 26.16 10.98
CA ASP A 98 -10.04 26.10 12.40
C ASP A 98 -8.84 26.73 13.14
N SER A 99 -9.07 27.41 14.27
CA SER A 99 -7.93 27.93 15.04
C SER A 99 -7.07 26.78 15.58
N LYS A 100 -5.76 26.89 15.33
CA LYS A 100 -4.71 25.97 15.79
C LYS A 100 -3.52 26.72 16.40
N GLU A 101 -3.81 27.91 16.94
CA GLU A 101 -2.79 28.82 17.48
C GLU A 101 -2.00 28.21 18.64
N ALA A 102 -2.66 27.41 19.49
CA ALA A 102 -2.01 26.76 20.63
C ALA A 102 -1.00 25.71 20.15
N GLU A 103 -1.41 24.84 19.23
CA GLU A 103 -0.55 23.81 18.64
C GLU A 103 0.59 24.44 17.84
N ALA A 104 0.33 25.50 17.08
CA ALA A 104 1.35 26.21 16.31
C ALA A 104 2.37 26.91 17.21
N ARG A 105 1.93 27.49 18.33
CA ARG A 105 2.80 28.11 19.34
C ARG A 105 3.71 27.09 20.00
N GLU A 106 3.21 25.89 20.32
CA GLU A 106 4.02 24.79 20.84
C GLU A 106 5.13 24.39 19.85
N LEU A 107 4.82 24.44 18.55
CA LEU A 107 5.76 24.13 17.48
C LEU A 107 6.69 25.27 17.09
N GLY A 108 6.48 26.49 17.61
CA GLY A 108 7.22 27.68 17.19
C GLY A 108 6.94 28.08 15.73
N VAL A 109 5.77 27.74 15.20
CA VAL A 109 5.37 28.00 13.81
C VAL A 109 4.37 29.17 13.78
N PRO A 110 4.60 30.24 13.00
CA PRO A 110 3.60 31.27 12.75
C PRO A 110 2.32 30.68 12.15
N PHE A 111 1.17 31.05 12.70
CA PHE A 111 -0.13 30.55 12.29
C PHE A 111 -1.02 31.69 11.80
N TYR A 112 -1.80 31.40 10.76
CA TYR A 112 -2.78 32.30 10.18
C TYR A 112 -4.11 31.57 10.05
N SER A 113 -5.21 32.25 10.33
CA SER A 113 -6.53 31.72 9.98
C SER A 113 -6.69 31.71 8.45
N MET A 114 -7.55 30.83 7.93
CA MET A 114 -7.95 30.85 6.52
C MET A 114 -8.59 32.17 6.08
N TYR A 115 -9.07 33.01 7.02
CA TYR A 115 -9.52 34.38 6.72
C TYR A 115 -8.36 35.38 6.52
N GLU A 116 -7.15 35.02 6.93
CA GLU A 116 -5.90 35.82 6.88
C GLU A 116 -4.95 35.29 5.78
N GLN A 117 -5.51 34.67 4.72
CA GLN A 117 -4.73 34.11 3.60
C GLN A 117 -3.71 35.09 3.01
N MET A 118 -4.07 36.36 2.88
CA MET A 118 -3.16 37.38 2.34
C MET A 118 -1.90 37.54 3.20
N ASP A 119 -2.03 37.48 4.54
CA ASP A 119 -0.90 37.60 5.46
C ASP A 119 -0.03 36.34 5.44
N PHE A 120 -0.65 35.17 5.29
CA PHE A 120 0.07 33.92 5.03
C PHE A 120 0.89 33.99 3.74
N PHE A 121 0.29 34.46 2.63
CA PHE A 121 1.01 34.60 1.36
C PHE A 121 2.01 35.75 1.34
N ALA A 122 1.82 36.79 2.16
CA ALA A 122 2.80 37.85 2.38
C ALA A 122 4.10 37.33 3.00
N GLN A 123 4.06 36.16 3.66
CA GLN A 123 5.25 35.43 4.07
C GLN A 123 6.02 34.87 2.87
N LYS A 124 5.52 34.92 1.63
CA LYS A 124 6.23 34.47 0.42
C LYS A 124 6.77 33.03 0.52
N PRO A 125 5.93 32.02 0.80
CA PRO A 125 6.38 30.62 0.79
C PRO A 125 6.91 30.24 -0.60
N ASP A 126 8.00 29.48 -0.63
CA ASP A 126 8.56 28.84 -1.83
C ASP A 126 7.74 27.60 -2.22
N VAL A 127 7.35 26.85 -1.18
CA VAL A 127 6.63 25.59 -1.27
C VAL A 127 5.34 25.70 -0.46
N ILE A 128 4.23 25.23 -1.01
CA ILE A 128 2.94 25.15 -0.33
C ILE A 128 2.56 23.69 -0.22
N VAL A 129 2.54 23.16 1.00
CA VAL A 129 2.10 21.79 1.30
C VAL A 129 0.63 21.84 1.69
N VAL A 130 -0.22 21.23 0.89
CA VAL A 130 -1.67 21.14 1.12
C VAL A 130 -1.96 19.82 1.86
N ALA A 131 -2.15 19.94 3.18
CA ALA A 131 -2.35 18.87 4.14
C ALA A 131 -3.76 18.87 4.75
N CYS A 132 -4.78 19.13 3.93
CA CYS A 132 -6.20 19.02 4.30
C CYS A 132 -6.76 17.60 4.02
N SER A 133 -8.05 17.37 4.32
CA SER A 133 -8.69 16.08 4.02
C SER A 133 -8.91 15.91 2.51
N ILE A 134 -8.94 14.65 2.04
CA ILE A 134 -9.18 14.31 0.62
C ILE A 134 -10.47 14.98 0.11
N ILE A 135 -11.54 14.94 0.90
CA ILE A 135 -12.86 15.49 0.53
C ILE A 135 -12.85 17.01 0.42
N SER A 136 -11.99 17.69 1.20
CA SER A 136 -11.91 19.15 1.20
C SER A 136 -10.88 19.72 0.22
N PHE A 137 -10.04 18.88 -0.38
CA PHE A 137 -8.87 19.29 -1.14
C PHE A 137 -9.18 20.26 -2.27
N GLU A 138 -10.16 19.92 -3.11
CA GLU A 138 -10.58 20.78 -4.22
C GLU A 138 -11.12 22.13 -3.72
N ASN A 139 -11.99 22.14 -2.71
CA ASN A 139 -12.53 23.37 -2.16
C ASN A 139 -11.45 24.26 -1.53
N VAL A 140 -10.47 23.65 -0.85
CA VAL A 140 -9.32 24.35 -0.29
C VAL A 140 -8.52 25.02 -1.41
N LEU A 141 -8.16 24.29 -2.48
CA LEU A 141 -7.45 24.86 -3.62
C LEU A 141 -8.26 25.95 -4.36
N ARG A 142 -9.57 25.75 -4.58
CA ARG A 142 -10.45 26.74 -5.23
C ARG A 142 -10.56 28.05 -4.43
N SER A 143 -10.46 27.98 -3.11
CA SER A 143 -10.52 29.17 -2.25
C SER A 143 -9.21 29.94 -2.18
N MET A 144 -8.09 29.39 -2.67
CA MET A 144 -6.81 30.08 -2.65
C MET A 144 -6.73 31.17 -3.74
N PRO A 145 -6.10 32.31 -3.44
CA PRO A 145 -5.82 33.36 -4.41
C PRO A 145 -4.83 32.87 -5.48
N VAL A 146 -5.34 32.66 -6.69
CA VAL A 146 -4.60 32.13 -7.86
C VAL A 146 -3.27 32.85 -8.09
N ASP A 147 -3.26 34.18 -8.03
CA ASP A 147 -2.05 34.98 -8.24
C ASP A 147 -0.99 34.75 -7.15
N ALA A 148 -1.41 34.45 -5.93
CA ALA A 148 -0.48 34.15 -4.85
C ALA A 148 0.14 32.76 -4.95
N LEU A 149 -0.37 31.88 -5.82
CA LEU A 149 0.21 30.55 -6.07
C LEU A 149 1.29 30.59 -7.15
N ARG A 150 1.22 31.54 -8.08
CA ARG A 150 2.12 31.66 -9.24
C ARG A 150 3.59 31.55 -8.88
N GLY A 151 4.33 30.78 -9.68
CA GLY A 151 5.77 30.60 -9.54
C GLY A 151 6.20 29.83 -8.29
N LYS A 152 5.27 29.19 -7.54
CA LYS A 152 5.56 28.36 -6.36
C LYS A 152 5.52 26.88 -6.70
N LEU A 153 6.02 26.06 -5.78
CA LEU A 153 5.80 24.61 -5.78
C LEU A 153 4.60 24.28 -4.88
N VAL A 154 3.55 23.72 -5.45
CA VAL A 154 2.41 23.19 -4.70
C VAL A 154 2.58 21.67 -4.55
N VAL A 155 2.44 21.20 -3.32
CA VAL A 155 2.66 19.82 -2.92
C VAL A 155 1.41 19.29 -2.24
N ASP A 156 0.85 18.19 -2.74
CA ASP A 156 -0.17 17.45 -1.99
C ASP A 156 0.43 16.32 -1.15
N VAL A 157 -0.23 15.98 -0.05
CA VAL A 157 0.14 14.85 0.83
C VAL A 157 -1.04 13.89 1.06
N LEU A 158 -2.01 13.85 0.15
CA LEU A 158 -3.18 13.00 0.28
C LEU A 158 -2.82 11.51 0.17
N SER A 159 -3.72 10.63 0.62
CA SER A 159 -3.55 9.18 0.40
C SER A 159 -4.09 8.67 -0.94
N VAL A 160 -4.73 9.54 -1.74
CA VAL A 160 -5.15 9.28 -3.13
C VAL A 160 -4.44 10.28 -4.02
N LYS A 161 -3.83 9.83 -5.11
CA LYS A 161 -2.93 10.66 -5.93
C LYS A 161 -3.53 11.04 -7.27
N GLN A 162 -4.40 10.21 -7.84
CA GLN A 162 -5.06 10.52 -9.11
C GLN A 162 -6.00 11.72 -8.97
N HIS A 163 -6.82 11.74 -7.92
CA HIS A 163 -7.66 12.89 -7.61
C HIS A 163 -6.85 14.16 -7.34
N ALA A 164 -5.77 14.06 -6.55
CA ALA A 164 -4.92 15.21 -6.24
C ALA A 164 -4.28 15.79 -7.51
N LYS A 165 -3.77 14.92 -8.39
CA LYS A 165 -3.22 15.29 -9.70
C LYS A 165 -4.24 16.07 -10.53
N GLU A 166 -5.43 15.49 -10.74
CA GLU A 166 -6.47 16.07 -11.59
C GLU A 166 -6.88 17.46 -11.10
N VAL A 167 -7.14 17.60 -9.80
CA VAL A 167 -7.51 18.87 -9.18
C VAL A 167 -6.40 19.91 -9.30
N MET A 168 -5.15 19.52 -9.03
CA MET A 168 -4.02 20.45 -9.11
C MET A 168 -3.73 20.88 -10.56
N GLU A 169 -3.79 19.97 -11.53
CA GLU A 169 -3.60 20.30 -12.95
C GLU A 169 -4.72 21.20 -13.51
N GLU A 170 -5.96 21.03 -13.04
CA GLU A 170 -7.11 21.86 -13.42
C GLU A 170 -7.03 23.28 -12.82
N LEU A 171 -6.73 23.39 -11.53
CA LEU A 171 -6.91 24.64 -10.79
C LEU A 171 -5.66 25.51 -10.71
N LEU A 172 -4.47 24.91 -10.74
CA LEU A 172 -3.23 25.66 -10.50
C LEU A 172 -2.73 26.36 -11.77
N PRO A 173 -2.29 27.63 -11.67
CA PRO A 173 -1.69 28.38 -12.77
C PRO A 173 -0.61 27.59 -13.53
N ALA A 174 -0.52 27.76 -14.85
CA ALA A 174 0.44 27.03 -15.69
C ALA A 174 1.91 27.20 -15.29
N ASP A 175 2.25 28.28 -14.59
CA ASP A 175 3.56 28.62 -14.05
C ASP A 175 3.77 28.16 -12.60
N CYS A 176 2.82 27.42 -12.02
CA CYS A 176 3.01 26.71 -10.76
C CYS A 176 3.61 25.32 -11.00
N ASP A 177 4.61 24.99 -10.20
CA ASP A 177 5.10 23.62 -10.10
C ASP A 177 4.14 22.77 -9.25
N ILE A 178 3.97 21.52 -9.64
CA ILE A 178 3.07 20.55 -9.01
C ILE A 178 3.86 19.28 -8.70
N LEU A 179 3.86 18.89 -7.43
CA LEU A 179 4.43 17.64 -6.95
C LEU A 179 3.36 16.90 -6.15
N ALA A 180 3.04 15.68 -6.58
CA ALA A 180 2.19 14.82 -5.77
C ALA A 180 3.06 13.99 -4.81
N THR A 181 2.72 13.95 -3.53
CA THR A 181 3.43 13.12 -2.55
C THR A 181 2.47 12.35 -1.66
N HIS A 182 2.98 11.26 -1.09
CA HIS A 182 2.30 10.53 -0.04
C HIS A 182 3.37 9.92 0.89
N PRO A 183 3.63 10.55 2.04
CA PRO A 183 4.33 9.89 3.13
C PRO A 183 3.46 8.72 3.58
N MET A 184 3.91 7.47 3.36
CA MET A 184 3.18 6.24 3.72
C MET A 184 3.22 5.98 5.24
N PHE A 185 3.35 7.05 6.02
CA PHE A 185 3.52 7.09 7.45
C PHE A 185 2.92 8.40 7.96
N GLY A 186 2.25 8.34 9.11
CA GLY A 186 1.73 9.49 9.83
C GLY A 186 2.10 9.48 11.32
N PRO A 187 1.48 10.35 12.12
CA PRO A 187 1.77 10.53 13.55
C PRO A 187 1.81 9.23 14.35
N GLU A 188 0.91 8.29 14.06
CA GLU A 188 0.78 7.02 14.79
C GLU A 188 1.79 5.94 14.36
N SER A 189 2.47 6.15 13.24
CA SER A 189 3.35 5.13 12.63
C SER A 189 4.83 5.54 12.57
N ALA A 190 5.13 6.83 12.65
CA ALA A 190 6.49 7.33 12.73
C ALA A 190 6.99 7.24 14.17
N GLY A 191 8.18 6.67 14.37
CA GLY A 191 8.82 6.66 15.69
C GLY A 191 9.13 8.09 16.17
N PRO A 192 9.45 8.28 17.47
CA PRO A 192 9.74 9.60 18.00
C PRO A 192 10.80 10.33 17.17
N ALA A 193 10.54 11.61 16.89
CA ALA A 193 11.32 12.41 15.95
C ALA A 193 12.78 12.62 16.38
N GLU A 194 13.13 12.32 17.64
CA GLU A 194 14.49 12.35 18.21
C GLU A 194 15.30 11.08 17.91
N GLY A 195 14.66 9.98 17.49
CA GLY A 195 15.31 8.69 17.19
C GLY A 195 15.55 8.40 15.71
N GLY A 196 15.39 9.39 14.83
CA GLY A 196 15.42 9.19 13.38
C GLY A 196 14.11 8.62 12.81
N GLY A 197 12.96 9.02 13.36
CA GLY A 197 11.64 8.42 13.13
C GLY A 197 11.12 8.29 11.69
N TRP A 198 11.73 8.99 10.72
CA TRP A 198 11.41 8.85 9.28
C TRP A 198 12.36 7.91 8.54
N ALA A 199 13.45 7.46 9.18
CA ALA A 199 14.43 6.57 8.57
C ALA A 199 13.78 5.23 8.20
N GLY A 200 13.96 4.82 6.94
CA GLY A 200 13.35 3.61 6.38
C GLY A 200 11.86 3.74 6.04
N GLN A 201 11.19 4.82 6.45
CA GLN A 201 9.80 5.07 6.06
C GLN A 201 9.69 5.40 4.59
N THR A 202 8.57 5.06 3.95
CA THR A 202 8.41 5.25 2.51
C THR A 202 7.76 6.59 2.19
N LEU A 203 8.40 7.39 1.34
CA LEU A 203 7.77 8.52 0.66
C LEU A 203 7.52 8.13 -0.79
N VAL A 204 6.26 8.10 -1.20
CA VAL A 204 5.91 7.99 -2.63
C VAL A 204 5.73 9.39 -3.19
N TYR A 205 6.19 9.62 -4.42
CA TYR A 205 6.00 10.91 -5.10
C TYR A 205 5.86 10.76 -6.62
N ASP A 206 5.22 11.74 -7.25
CA ASP A 206 5.08 11.88 -8.69
C ASP A 206 5.31 13.35 -9.10
N ARG A 207 6.24 13.58 -10.03
CA ARG A 207 6.57 14.93 -10.53
C ARG A 207 5.64 15.24 -11.70
N LEU A 208 4.58 16.00 -11.42
CA LEU A 208 3.51 16.26 -12.39
C LEU A 208 3.88 17.38 -13.35
N ARG A 209 4.27 18.54 -12.82
CA ARG A 209 4.69 19.71 -13.60
C ARG A 209 5.80 20.43 -12.85
N ILE A 210 7.06 20.32 -13.31
CA ILE A 210 8.22 20.90 -12.61
C ILE A 210 9.08 21.72 -13.58
N ALA A 211 9.04 23.04 -13.45
CA ALA A 211 9.94 23.99 -14.10
C ALA A 211 11.16 24.30 -13.22
N ASP A 212 10.99 24.51 -11.91
CA ASP A 212 12.11 24.67 -10.97
C ASP A 212 12.48 23.33 -10.30
N ALA A 213 13.33 22.56 -11.02
CA ALA A 213 13.83 21.29 -10.51
C ALA A 213 14.63 21.44 -9.21
N ARG A 214 15.36 22.55 -9.02
CA ARG A 214 16.18 22.76 -7.81
C ARG A 214 15.32 22.90 -6.57
N ARG A 215 14.21 23.65 -6.64
CA ARG A 215 13.25 23.78 -5.54
C ARG A 215 12.56 22.45 -5.24
N CYS A 216 12.14 21.72 -6.27
CA CYS A 216 11.53 20.41 -6.11
C CYS A 216 12.49 19.42 -5.44
N ASP A 217 13.74 19.34 -5.90
CA ASP A 217 14.77 18.48 -5.35
C ASP A 217 15.17 18.90 -3.93
N ALA A 218 15.20 20.21 -3.63
CA ALA A 218 15.43 20.69 -2.27
C ALA A 218 14.32 20.24 -1.31
N PHE A 219 13.06 20.25 -1.75
CA PHE A 219 11.92 19.80 -0.94
C PHE A 219 11.94 18.27 -0.74
N LEU A 220 12.12 17.49 -1.81
CA LEU A 220 12.25 16.03 -1.72
C LEU A 220 13.49 15.62 -0.89
N GLY A 221 14.56 16.41 -0.99
CA GLY A 221 15.80 16.25 -0.23
C GLY A 221 15.60 16.30 1.29
N ILE A 222 14.51 16.88 1.78
CA ILE A 222 14.15 16.86 3.21
C ILE A 222 13.91 15.42 3.66
N PHE A 223 13.10 14.67 2.91
CA PHE A 223 12.77 13.28 3.21
C PHE A 223 13.98 12.36 2.95
N GLU A 224 14.78 12.64 1.92
CA GLU A 224 16.03 11.91 1.67
C GLU A 224 17.03 12.04 2.82
N LYS A 225 17.26 13.26 3.32
CA LYS A 225 18.12 13.52 4.48
C LYS A 225 17.58 12.85 5.75
N ALA A 226 16.26 12.78 5.88
CA ALA A 226 15.59 12.02 6.93
C ALA A 226 15.69 10.49 6.76
N ARG A 227 16.36 10.02 5.69
CA ARG A 227 16.58 8.61 5.33
C ARG A 227 15.29 7.86 4.98
N CYS A 228 14.30 8.55 4.43
CA CYS A 228 13.14 7.91 3.84
C CYS A 228 13.56 7.06 2.63
N ARG A 229 12.84 5.95 2.41
CA ARG A 229 12.84 5.23 1.14
C ARG A 229 12.00 6.02 0.14
N MET A 230 12.68 6.69 -0.78
CA MET A 230 12.07 7.48 -1.84
C MET A 230 11.59 6.57 -2.99
N VAL A 231 10.33 6.67 -3.35
CA VAL A 231 9.71 5.87 -4.43
C VAL A 231 9.00 6.82 -5.40
N GLU A 232 9.60 7.05 -6.57
CA GLU A 232 8.93 7.77 -7.65
C GLU A 232 7.95 6.83 -8.36
N LEU A 233 6.66 7.17 -8.37
CA LEU A 233 5.61 6.30 -8.90
C LEU A 233 4.45 7.13 -9.47
N PRO A 234 4.01 6.86 -10.72
CA PRO A 234 2.87 7.56 -11.31
C PRO A 234 1.61 7.48 -10.45
N CYS A 235 0.84 8.58 -10.35
CA CYS A 235 -0.37 8.66 -9.53
C CYS A 235 -1.34 7.49 -9.72
N ALA A 236 -1.62 7.11 -10.97
CA ALA A 236 -2.52 5.99 -11.29
C ALA A 236 -2.00 4.63 -10.78
N MET A 237 -0.68 4.41 -10.81
CA MET A 237 -0.07 3.19 -10.28
C MET A 237 -0.06 3.18 -8.75
N HIS A 238 0.22 4.34 -8.13
CA HIS A 238 0.11 4.49 -6.69
C HIS A 238 -1.28 4.09 -6.19
N ASP A 239 -2.33 4.66 -6.78
CA ASP A 239 -3.70 4.41 -6.33
C ASP A 239 -4.12 2.96 -6.52
N ALA A 240 -3.59 2.29 -7.54
CA ALA A 240 -3.83 0.86 -7.74
C ALA A 240 -3.22 -0.01 -6.62
N TYR A 241 -2.04 0.34 -6.13
CA TYR A 241 -1.45 -0.33 -4.98
C TYR A 241 -2.14 0.06 -3.67
N ALA A 242 -2.48 1.34 -3.49
CA ALA A 242 -3.13 1.85 -2.29
C ALA A 242 -4.56 1.27 -2.10
N ALA A 243 -5.29 1.03 -3.19
CA ALA A 243 -6.60 0.34 -3.14
C ALA A 243 -6.49 -1.05 -2.52
N ASN A 244 -5.43 -1.79 -2.84
CA ASN A 244 -5.25 -3.15 -2.34
C ASN A 244 -4.62 -3.20 -0.94
N ALA A 245 -3.68 -2.31 -0.64
CA ALA A 245 -2.97 -2.32 0.64
C ALA A 245 -3.71 -1.47 1.68
N GLN A 246 -3.81 -0.16 1.45
CA GLN A 246 -4.30 0.80 2.43
C GLN A 246 -5.82 0.71 2.62
N PHE A 247 -6.59 0.71 1.54
CA PHE A 247 -8.06 0.66 1.67
C PHE A 247 -8.54 -0.65 2.30
N VAL A 248 -7.94 -1.80 1.94
CA VAL A 248 -8.24 -3.09 2.58
C VAL A 248 -7.92 -3.06 4.07
N ALA A 249 -6.75 -2.54 4.46
CA ALA A 249 -6.37 -2.44 5.87
C ALA A 249 -7.39 -1.62 6.67
N HIS A 250 -7.80 -0.45 6.17
CA HIS A 250 -8.84 0.35 6.82
C HIS A 250 -10.20 -0.35 6.86
N LEU A 251 -10.62 -0.99 5.77
CA LEU A 251 -11.90 -1.66 5.70
C LEU A 251 -11.98 -2.81 6.71
N VAL A 252 -10.94 -3.66 6.77
CA VAL A 252 -10.85 -4.76 7.73
C VAL A 252 -10.73 -4.25 9.17
N GLY A 253 -9.83 -3.30 9.42
CA GLY A 253 -9.64 -2.73 10.76
C GLY A 253 -10.91 -2.10 11.32
N ARG A 254 -11.65 -1.33 10.50
CA ARG A 254 -12.94 -0.75 10.91
C ARG A 254 -14.04 -1.79 11.09
N ALA A 255 -14.10 -2.81 10.23
CA ALA A 255 -15.05 -3.90 10.39
C ALA A 255 -14.84 -4.63 11.71
N LEU A 256 -13.59 -4.88 12.09
CA LEU A 256 -13.22 -5.49 13.37
C LEU A 256 -13.46 -4.54 14.57
N SER A 257 -13.30 -3.22 14.39
CA SER A 257 -13.57 -2.20 15.42
C SER A 257 -15.06 -1.98 15.69
N THR A 258 -15.93 -2.36 14.75
CA THR A 258 -17.39 -2.44 14.87
C THR A 258 -18.08 -1.16 15.37
N ALA A 259 -18.15 -0.14 14.50
CA ALA A 259 -18.98 1.03 14.76
C ALA A 259 -20.47 0.63 14.94
N GLY A 260 -20.95 0.64 16.18
CA GLY A 260 -22.38 0.46 16.54
C GLY A 260 -22.77 -0.85 17.23
N GLN A 261 -21.82 -1.74 17.53
CA GLN A 261 -22.02 -3.01 18.28
C GLN A 261 -20.78 -3.27 19.17
N PRO A 262 -20.82 -4.23 20.11
CA PRO A 262 -19.58 -4.68 20.77
C PRO A 262 -18.52 -5.06 19.72
N PRO A 263 -17.24 -4.66 19.89
CA PRO A 263 -16.20 -4.91 18.90
C PRO A 263 -16.02 -6.41 18.66
N LEU A 264 -15.99 -6.81 17.38
CA LEU A 264 -15.79 -8.19 16.94
C LEU A 264 -14.46 -8.77 17.41
N LEU A 265 -13.43 -7.92 17.52
CA LEU A 265 -12.11 -8.31 18.02
C LEU A 265 -11.74 -7.52 19.27
N GLN A 266 -11.41 -8.22 20.34
CA GLN A 266 -10.99 -7.67 21.63
C GLN A 266 -9.79 -8.44 22.16
N ALA A 267 -8.93 -7.75 22.91
CA ALA A 267 -7.78 -8.38 23.53
C ALA A 267 -8.20 -9.38 24.62
N THR A 268 -7.53 -10.52 24.69
CA THR A 268 -7.77 -11.59 25.67
C THR A 268 -6.47 -12.11 26.28
N PRO A 269 -6.50 -12.76 27.46
CA PRO A 269 -5.31 -13.35 28.07
C PRO A 269 -4.69 -14.51 27.27
N ILE A 270 -5.38 -15.02 26.24
CA ILE A 270 -4.95 -16.14 25.40
C ILE A 270 -4.71 -15.72 23.95
N ASP A 271 -4.50 -14.43 23.72
CA ASP A 271 -4.26 -13.90 22.37
C ASP A 271 -3.04 -14.57 21.72
N THR A 272 -3.25 -15.00 20.48
CA THR A 272 -2.15 -15.43 19.62
C THR A 272 -1.48 -14.22 18.97
N GLN A 273 -0.27 -14.40 18.45
CA GLN A 273 0.43 -13.34 17.71
C GLN A 273 -0.42 -12.77 16.55
N ALA A 274 -1.16 -13.64 15.85
CA ALA A 274 -2.06 -13.22 14.77
C ALA A 274 -3.20 -12.32 15.27
N CYS A 275 -3.77 -12.60 16.44
CA CYS A 275 -4.77 -11.74 17.08
C CYS A 275 -4.16 -10.37 17.42
N SER A 276 -2.98 -10.36 18.05
CA SER A 276 -2.29 -9.11 18.40
C SER A 276 -1.96 -8.26 17.17
N ASP A 277 -1.60 -8.88 16.05
CA ASP A 277 -1.32 -8.14 14.80
C ASP A 277 -2.59 -7.52 14.19
N LEU A 278 -3.73 -8.22 14.25
CA LEU A 278 -5.02 -7.65 13.83
C LEU A 278 -5.46 -6.51 14.76
N LEU A 279 -5.29 -6.63 16.07
CA LEU A 279 -5.58 -5.56 17.02
C LEU A 279 -4.76 -4.30 16.73
N ARG A 280 -3.48 -4.44 16.33
CA ARG A 280 -2.66 -3.30 15.88
C ARG A 280 -3.20 -2.65 14.61
N VAL A 281 -3.75 -3.44 13.68
CA VAL A 281 -4.40 -2.90 12.47
C VAL A 281 -5.67 -2.12 12.86
N VAL A 282 -6.47 -2.66 13.79
CA VAL A 282 -7.66 -1.99 14.33
C VAL A 282 -7.28 -0.66 14.97
N GLU A 283 -6.32 -0.65 15.90
CA GLU A 283 -5.87 0.54 16.60
C GLU A 283 -5.42 1.65 15.63
N ARG A 284 -4.54 1.31 14.68
CA ARG A 284 -4.02 2.26 13.70
C ARG A 284 -5.11 2.84 12.80
N THR A 285 -6.00 2.00 12.30
CA THR A 285 -7.01 2.42 11.32
C THR A 285 -8.22 3.11 11.95
N SER A 286 -8.48 2.85 13.24
CA SER A 286 -9.52 3.53 14.03
C SER A 286 -9.06 4.88 14.57
N ALA A 287 -7.75 5.11 14.73
CA ALA A 287 -7.20 6.43 15.07
C ALA A 287 -7.38 7.46 13.94
N ASP A 288 -7.49 6.99 12.70
CA ASP A 288 -7.77 7.81 11.53
C ASP A 288 -9.26 8.18 11.42
N SER A 289 -9.54 9.36 10.87
CA SER A 289 -10.92 9.86 10.72
C SER A 289 -11.73 9.03 9.73
N PHE A 290 -13.05 9.00 9.93
CA PHE A 290 -13.95 8.37 8.96
C PHE A 290 -13.91 9.10 7.61
N ASP A 291 -13.74 10.43 7.60
CA ASP A 291 -13.56 11.22 6.39
C ASP A 291 -12.35 10.78 5.55
N LEU A 292 -11.24 10.40 6.19
CA LEU A 292 -10.10 9.83 5.46
C LEU A 292 -10.52 8.54 4.74
N PHE A 293 -11.17 7.62 5.48
CA PHE A 293 -11.61 6.35 4.93
C PHE A 293 -12.64 6.52 3.81
N TYR A 294 -13.61 7.41 3.98
CA TYR A 294 -14.56 7.76 2.93
C TYR A 294 -13.87 8.38 1.73
N GLY A 295 -12.89 9.27 1.94
CA GLY A 295 -12.08 9.85 0.87
C GLY A 295 -11.32 8.79 0.06
N LEU A 296 -10.73 7.79 0.72
CA LEU A 296 -10.11 6.64 0.05
C LEU A 296 -11.11 5.89 -0.84
N TYR A 297 -12.34 5.70 -0.36
CA TYR A 297 -13.40 5.03 -1.12
C TYR A 297 -13.92 5.87 -2.30
N ALA A 298 -14.21 7.15 -2.05
CA ALA A 298 -14.88 8.03 -3.00
C ALA A 298 -13.95 8.44 -4.16
N HIS A 299 -12.66 8.63 -3.88
CA HIS A 299 -11.71 9.18 -4.86
C HIS A 299 -10.76 8.14 -5.44
N ASN A 300 -10.82 6.88 -5.00
CA ASN A 300 -10.12 5.78 -5.67
C ASN A 300 -11.15 4.83 -6.32
N PRO A 301 -11.32 4.86 -7.66
CA PRO A 301 -12.34 4.05 -8.32
C PRO A 301 -12.15 2.54 -8.10
N GLN A 302 -10.93 2.10 -7.81
CA GLN A 302 -10.65 0.70 -7.53
C GLN A 302 -11.11 0.27 -6.13
N ALA A 303 -11.31 1.19 -5.18
CA ALA A 303 -11.76 0.86 -3.83
C ALA A 303 -13.12 0.14 -3.82
N ARG A 304 -14.04 0.53 -4.72
CA ARG A 304 -15.34 -0.13 -4.86
C ARG A 304 -15.21 -1.57 -5.36
N GLU A 305 -14.35 -1.81 -6.35
CA GLU A 305 -14.08 -3.17 -6.82
C GLU A 305 -13.45 -4.01 -5.72
N THR A 306 -12.46 -3.46 -5.01
CA THR A 306 -11.81 -4.13 -3.87
C THR A 306 -12.80 -4.51 -2.77
N LEU A 307 -13.74 -3.63 -2.43
CA LEU A 307 -14.81 -3.93 -1.46
C LEU A 307 -15.65 -5.14 -1.90
N LEU A 308 -16.05 -5.19 -3.18
CA LEU A 308 -16.82 -6.31 -3.72
C LEU A 308 -16.01 -7.62 -3.72
N ARG A 309 -14.74 -7.55 -4.11
CA ARG A 309 -13.83 -8.72 -4.09
C ARG A 309 -13.60 -9.24 -2.68
N LEU A 310 -13.51 -8.36 -1.69
CA LEU A 310 -13.37 -8.77 -0.29
C LEU A 310 -14.63 -9.48 0.22
N ARG A 311 -15.83 -9.00 -0.15
CA ARG A 311 -17.09 -9.69 0.17
C ARG A 311 -17.16 -11.08 -0.44
N GLU A 312 -16.77 -11.23 -1.71
CA GLU A 312 -16.73 -12.53 -2.37
C GLU A 312 -15.69 -13.46 -1.73
N ALA A 313 -14.55 -12.92 -1.29
CA ALA A 313 -13.54 -13.68 -0.57
C ALA A 313 -14.07 -14.24 0.76
N PHE A 314 -14.82 -13.45 1.53
CA PHE A 314 -15.48 -13.94 2.75
C PHE A 314 -16.50 -15.06 2.43
N ALA A 315 -17.37 -14.84 1.44
CA ALA A 315 -18.34 -15.85 1.02
C ALA A 315 -17.67 -17.13 0.50
N HIS A 316 -16.51 -17.02 -0.15
CA HIS A 316 -15.73 -18.17 -0.59
C HIS A 316 -15.21 -18.99 0.60
N VAL A 317 -14.67 -18.34 1.63
CA VAL A 317 -14.20 -19.02 2.86
C VAL A 317 -15.35 -19.70 3.57
N GLU A 318 -16.51 -19.06 3.70
CA GLU A 318 -17.72 -19.67 4.28
C GLU A 318 -18.12 -20.96 3.54
N ARG A 319 -18.12 -20.93 2.20
CA ARG A 319 -18.42 -22.12 1.38
C ARG A 319 -17.39 -23.24 1.58
N GLN A 320 -16.11 -22.92 1.72
CA GLN A 320 -15.07 -23.91 2.01
C GLN A 320 -15.28 -24.60 3.37
N LEU A 321 -15.65 -23.83 4.39
CA LEU A 321 -15.96 -24.37 5.71
C LEU A 321 -17.18 -25.29 5.66
N ALA A 322 -18.29 -24.83 5.06
CA ALA A 322 -19.50 -25.63 4.91
C ALA A 322 -19.26 -26.93 4.12
N ALA A 323 -18.47 -26.87 3.04
CA ALA A 323 -18.11 -28.06 2.26
C ALA A 323 -17.28 -29.05 3.09
N LYS A 324 -16.38 -28.56 3.95
CA LYS A 324 -15.58 -29.41 4.83
C LYS A 324 -16.45 -30.08 5.89
N GLU A 325 -17.37 -29.35 6.50
CA GLU A 325 -18.33 -29.88 7.46
C GLU A 325 -19.19 -31.00 6.83
N ALA A 326 -19.79 -30.74 5.67
CA ALA A 326 -20.59 -31.72 4.95
C ALA A 326 -19.81 -33.00 4.63
N TYR A 327 -18.56 -32.86 4.17
CA TYR A 327 -17.67 -34.00 3.92
C TYR A 327 -17.41 -34.83 5.19
N LEU A 328 -17.15 -34.17 6.32
CA LEU A 328 -16.88 -34.85 7.59
C LEU A 328 -18.13 -35.57 8.13
N THR A 329 -19.31 -34.98 7.96
CA THR A 329 -20.59 -35.61 8.33
C THR A 329 -20.81 -36.90 7.52
N VAL A 330 -20.72 -36.84 6.19
CA VAL A 330 -20.88 -38.02 5.32
C VAL A 330 -19.84 -39.10 5.65
N LYS A 331 -18.58 -38.71 5.89
CA LYS A 331 -17.53 -39.66 6.27
C LYS A 331 -17.83 -40.36 7.60
N ALA A 332 -18.38 -39.63 8.57
CA ALA A 332 -18.74 -40.20 9.87
C ALA A 332 -19.93 -41.17 9.75
N GLU A 333 -20.94 -40.83 8.95
CA GLU A 333 -22.09 -41.70 8.66
C GLU A 333 -21.66 -43.00 7.97
N MET A 334 -20.83 -42.92 6.92
CA MET A 334 -20.32 -44.11 6.23
C MET A 334 -19.51 -45.02 7.17
N ALA A 335 -18.65 -44.43 8.02
CA ALA A 335 -17.89 -45.20 9.01
C ALA A 335 -18.79 -45.84 10.07
N HIS A 336 -19.90 -45.19 10.42
CA HIS A 336 -20.92 -45.76 11.30
C HIS A 336 -21.61 -46.96 10.65
N ASP A 337 -22.06 -46.82 9.41
CA ASP A 337 -22.76 -47.87 8.67
C ASP A 337 -21.86 -49.09 8.43
N GLU A 338 -20.60 -48.87 8.05
CA GLU A 338 -19.61 -49.93 7.88
C GLU A 338 -19.34 -50.67 9.20
N ARG A 339 -19.22 -49.92 10.31
CA ARG A 339 -19.08 -50.50 11.65
C ARG A 339 -20.31 -51.32 12.06
N GLN A 340 -21.53 -50.84 11.79
CA GLN A 340 -22.77 -51.58 12.09
C GLN A 340 -22.84 -52.88 11.30
N LYS A 341 -22.46 -52.86 10.03
CA LYS A 341 -22.41 -54.05 9.17
C LYS A 341 -21.45 -55.10 9.74
N LEU A 342 -20.24 -54.70 10.12
CA LEU A 342 -19.25 -55.61 10.73
C LEU A 342 -19.75 -56.21 12.06
N ILE A 343 -20.43 -55.43 12.90
CA ILE A 343 -21.02 -55.92 14.16
C ILE A 343 -22.13 -56.94 13.87
N ALA A 344 -22.97 -56.71 12.86
CA ALA A 344 -24.03 -57.63 12.48
C ALA A 344 -23.46 -58.96 11.95
N GLU A 345 -22.44 -58.92 11.09
CA GLU A 345 -21.73 -60.10 10.60
C GLU A 345 -21.07 -60.88 11.75
N ALA A 346 -20.36 -60.20 12.65
CA ALA A 346 -19.76 -60.82 13.82
C ALA A 346 -20.80 -61.51 14.72
N ARG A 347 -21.96 -60.88 14.96
CA ARG A 347 -23.08 -61.49 15.70
C ARG A 347 -23.63 -62.72 14.98
N GLY A 348 -23.75 -62.68 13.66
CA GLY A 348 -24.17 -63.82 12.83
C GLY A 348 -23.20 -65.01 12.97
N LEU A 349 -21.90 -64.76 12.88
CA LEU A 349 -20.85 -65.77 13.04
C LEU A 349 -20.86 -66.39 14.44
N ILE A 350 -21.00 -65.57 15.49
CA ILE A 350 -21.11 -66.06 16.89
C ILE A 350 -22.34 -66.95 17.05
N LYS A 351 -23.51 -66.53 16.52
CA LYS A 351 -24.74 -67.33 16.60
C LYS A 351 -24.61 -68.67 15.86
N ALA A 352 -23.96 -68.68 14.70
CA ALA A 352 -23.70 -69.91 13.95
C ALA A 352 -22.76 -70.87 14.71
N ALA A 353 -21.71 -70.35 15.34
CA ALA A 353 -20.80 -71.15 16.18
C ALA A 353 -21.49 -71.74 17.42
N MET A 354 -22.43 -71.00 18.03
CA MET A 354 -23.20 -71.47 19.18
C MET A 354 -24.31 -72.47 18.82
N ALA A 355 -24.77 -72.50 17.58
CA ALA A 355 -25.82 -73.41 17.10
C ALA A 355 -25.26 -74.72 16.50
N ALA A 356 -23.94 -74.86 16.38
CA ALA A 356 -23.31 -76.10 15.96
C ALA A 356 -23.44 -77.16 17.08
N PRO A 357 -23.94 -78.37 16.79
CA PRO A 357 -24.13 -79.39 17.82
C PRO A 357 -22.78 -79.86 18.37
N SER A 358 -22.69 -79.95 19.70
CA SER A 358 -21.54 -80.48 20.41
C SER A 358 -21.44 -81.99 20.18
N HIS A 359 -20.65 -82.40 19.19
CA HIS A 359 -20.10 -83.74 19.16
C HIS A 359 -18.63 -83.72 19.59
N SER A 360 -18.42 -84.33 20.76
CA SER A 360 -17.25 -85.07 21.25
C SER A 360 -15.86 -84.59 20.86
N SER A 361 -15.08 -84.27 21.90
CA SER A 361 -13.64 -84.38 22.00
C SER A 361 -13.06 -85.51 21.13
N GLU A 362 -12.19 -85.18 20.16
CA GLU A 362 -10.98 -85.93 19.87
C GLU A 362 -10.00 -85.10 19.02
N GLU A 363 -8.76 -85.09 19.52
CA GLU A 363 -7.47 -84.84 18.88
C GLU A 363 -7.25 -83.65 17.92
N VAL A 364 -6.40 -82.74 18.43
CA VAL A 364 -5.48 -81.90 17.66
C VAL A 364 -4.66 -82.77 16.69
N THR A 365 -4.79 -82.52 15.39
CA THR A 365 -3.70 -82.75 14.44
C THR A 365 -3.48 -81.52 13.57
N LEU A 366 -2.26 -81.00 13.63
CA LEU A 366 -1.69 -80.03 12.71
C LEU A 366 -1.66 -80.61 11.29
N ALA A 367 -2.20 -79.88 10.32
CA ALA A 367 -1.70 -79.91 8.95
C ALA A 367 -1.66 -78.48 8.41
N ALA A 368 -0.45 -77.93 8.35
CA ALA A 368 -0.11 -76.68 7.71
C ALA A 368 0.11 -76.88 6.20
N SER A 369 -0.31 -75.91 5.39
CA SER A 369 0.19 -75.49 4.04
C SER A 369 -1.00 -75.02 3.20
N ALA A 370 -1.05 -73.90 2.48
CA ALA A 370 -0.22 -72.72 2.21
C ALA A 370 -1.22 -71.69 1.61
N ALA A 371 -1.18 -70.39 1.86
CA ALA A 371 -0.21 -69.49 1.26
C ALA A 371 -0.25 -68.13 1.98
N ALA A 372 0.83 -67.80 2.68
CA ALA A 372 1.17 -66.44 3.08
C ALA A 372 2.70 -66.31 3.12
N GLY A 373 3.30 -66.07 1.95
CA GLY A 373 4.51 -65.26 1.84
C GLY A 373 4.05 -63.89 1.34
N ARG A 374 4.50 -62.75 1.85
CA ARG A 374 5.84 -62.39 2.33
C ARG A 374 5.70 -61.29 3.40
N SER A 375 6.30 -61.50 4.57
CA SER A 375 7.55 -60.88 5.04
C SER A 375 7.40 -59.46 5.61
N ALA A 376 7.49 -59.37 6.93
CA ALA A 376 7.83 -58.16 7.68
C ALA A 376 9.29 -58.24 8.14
N ALA A 377 10.02 -57.11 8.10
CA ALA A 377 11.18 -56.83 8.97
C ALA A 377 11.52 -55.30 8.91
N PRO A 378 12.30 -54.73 9.85
CA PRO A 378 11.76 -53.86 10.88
C PRO A 378 12.39 -52.43 10.92
N ALA A 379 11.91 -51.61 11.85
CA ALA A 379 12.19 -50.19 12.00
C ALA A 379 13.64 -49.80 12.35
N ARG A 380 14.09 -48.63 11.83
CA ARG A 380 15.07 -47.70 12.43
C ARG A 380 15.02 -46.31 11.73
N GLU A 381 14.91 -45.23 12.50
CA GLU A 381 15.23 -43.83 12.13
C GLU A 381 16.77 -43.64 11.89
N PRO A 382 17.37 -42.50 11.44
CA PRO A 382 16.89 -41.09 11.39
C PRO A 382 17.38 -40.19 10.20
N SER A 383 16.95 -38.90 10.23
CA SER A 383 17.66 -37.66 9.79
C SER A 383 17.82 -37.22 8.29
N ARG A 384 17.37 -35.97 8.05
CA ARG A 384 17.89 -34.84 7.22
C ARG A 384 18.38 -35.01 5.76
N ASN A 385 17.89 -34.05 4.94
CA ASN A 385 18.53 -33.27 3.86
C ASN A 385 18.22 -33.56 2.35
N VAL A 386 17.63 -32.51 1.73
CA VAL A 386 18.10 -31.75 0.53
C VAL A 386 18.10 -32.39 -0.89
N ARG A 387 17.28 -31.75 -1.76
CA ARG A 387 17.39 -31.43 -3.22
C ARG A 387 17.93 -32.47 -4.22
N SER A 388 17.22 -32.66 -5.35
CA SER A 388 17.53 -32.04 -6.67
C SER A 388 16.81 -32.70 -7.86
N SER A 389 16.52 -31.85 -8.89
CA SER A 389 16.39 -32.07 -10.35
C SER A 389 15.59 -33.27 -10.90
N ALA A 390 14.50 -33.09 -11.66
CA ALA A 390 14.39 -32.56 -13.04
C ALA A 390 14.95 -33.48 -14.14
N PHE A 391 14.05 -33.98 -15.01
CA PHE A 391 14.23 -34.29 -16.45
C PHE A 391 12.83 -34.55 -17.03
N SER A 392 12.22 -33.61 -17.76
CA SER A 392 12.26 -33.34 -19.21
C SER A 392 11.47 -34.33 -20.08
N SER A 393 10.50 -33.81 -20.84
CA SER A 393 10.24 -34.22 -22.23
C SER A 393 9.60 -33.04 -22.98
N GLN A 394 10.30 -32.58 -24.01
CA GLN A 394 9.86 -31.70 -25.12
C GLN A 394 8.75 -32.41 -25.93
N ASP A 395 7.84 -31.76 -26.67
CA ASP A 395 8.06 -31.02 -27.93
C ASP A 395 6.74 -30.28 -28.28
N GLU A 396 6.75 -28.97 -28.58
CA GLU A 396 6.77 -28.33 -29.91
C GLU A 396 5.36 -28.02 -30.50
N GLY A 397 5.17 -26.76 -30.93
CA GLY A 397 3.94 -26.26 -31.53
C GLY A 397 3.70 -24.75 -31.31
N GLY A 398 4.39 -23.92 -32.09
CA GLY A 398 4.54 -22.46 -31.92
C GLY A 398 3.32 -21.53 -32.15
N PRO A 399 3.53 -20.20 -32.05
CA PRO A 399 2.46 -19.22 -31.85
C PRO A 399 1.98 -18.55 -33.15
N PRO A 400 0.71 -18.14 -33.27
CA PRO A 400 0.31 -17.29 -34.38
C PRO A 400 0.60 -15.81 -34.10
N ARG A 401 1.17 -15.22 -35.15
CA ARG A 401 1.58 -13.85 -35.37
C ARG A 401 0.52 -12.79 -35.07
N ARG A 402 1.03 -11.63 -34.65
CA ARG A 402 0.39 -10.30 -34.73
C ARG A 402 -0.16 -10.03 -36.13
N ARG A 403 -1.34 -9.40 -36.19
CA ARG A 403 -1.77 -8.54 -37.29
C ARG A 403 -2.46 -7.27 -36.74
N PRO A 404 -2.44 -6.17 -37.53
CA PRO A 404 -2.56 -4.80 -37.04
C PRO A 404 -4.01 -4.30 -36.96
N SER A 405 -4.18 -3.20 -36.24
CA SER A 405 -5.36 -2.33 -36.21
C SER A 405 -5.75 -1.81 -37.60
N PRO A 406 -7.05 -1.58 -37.86
CA PRO A 406 -7.47 -0.68 -38.93
C PRO A 406 -7.71 0.73 -38.39
N SER A 407 -7.12 1.69 -39.08
CA SER A 407 -7.53 3.09 -39.10
C SER A 407 -8.87 3.25 -39.83
N SER A 408 -9.78 4.06 -39.29
CA SER A 408 -10.78 4.76 -40.09
C SER A 408 -10.96 6.18 -39.55
N SER A 409 -10.44 7.13 -40.30
CA SER A 409 -10.91 8.51 -40.36
C SER A 409 -12.30 8.55 -41.00
N SER A 410 -13.23 9.35 -40.46
CA SER A 410 -13.84 10.50 -41.15
C SER A 410 -15.23 10.88 -40.60
N THR A 411 -15.49 12.19 -40.64
CA THR A 411 -16.78 12.91 -40.71
C THR A 411 -17.66 13.05 -39.45
N SER A 412 -17.53 14.20 -38.79
CA SER A 412 -18.66 15.10 -38.50
C SER A 412 -19.28 15.63 -39.81
N PRO A 413 -20.59 15.96 -39.83
CA PRO A 413 -21.03 17.37 -39.84
C PRO A 413 -22.25 17.61 -38.89
N THR A 414 -22.27 18.66 -38.07
CA THR A 414 -22.76 20.03 -38.35
C THR A 414 -24.22 20.26 -37.92
N SER A 415 -24.36 21.18 -36.95
CA SER A 415 -25.41 22.19 -36.76
C SER A 415 -26.87 21.80 -36.53
N ALA A 416 -27.41 22.29 -35.42
CA ALA A 416 -28.23 23.51 -35.32
C ALA A 416 -29.21 23.36 -34.13
N ASN A 417 -29.06 24.18 -33.07
CA ASN A 417 -29.64 25.52 -32.93
C ASN A 417 -31.19 25.50 -32.88
N LEU A 418 -31.76 25.75 -31.70
CA LEU A 418 -32.75 26.81 -31.40
C LEU A 418 -33.24 26.63 -29.95
N MET A 419 -32.93 27.59 -29.07
CA MET A 419 -33.82 28.68 -28.63
C MET A 419 -34.91 28.23 -27.63
N ARG A 420 -34.74 28.62 -26.37
CA ARG A 420 -35.31 29.81 -25.70
C ARG A 420 -36.76 29.59 -25.28
N GLY A 421 -36.99 29.85 -24.00
CA GLY A 421 -38.32 29.94 -23.42
C GLY A 421 -38.24 30.23 -21.93
N ASP A 422 -37.84 31.45 -21.59
CA ASP A 422 -38.09 32.05 -20.27
C ASP A 422 -39.59 31.96 -19.92
N SER A 423 -39.91 31.74 -18.66
CA SER A 423 -40.89 32.57 -17.96
C SER A 423 -40.94 32.30 -16.46
N ASN A 424 -40.64 33.36 -15.74
CA ASN A 424 -41.00 33.68 -14.37
C ASN A 424 -42.51 33.53 -14.13
N SER A 425 -42.92 33.00 -12.98
CA SER A 425 -43.87 33.70 -12.10
C SER A 425 -44.02 33.02 -10.74
N SER A 426 -43.82 33.87 -9.75
CA SER A 426 -44.03 33.80 -8.31
C SER A 426 -45.45 33.52 -7.81
N VAL A 427 -45.50 33.22 -6.49
CA VAL A 427 -46.53 33.55 -5.47
C VAL A 427 -47.32 32.35 -4.92
N GLY A 428 -47.28 32.19 -3.59
CA GLY A 428 -48.45 31.70 -2.85
C GLY A 428 -48.20 30.91 -1.56
N ASN A 429 -47.92 31.63 -0.47
CA ASN A 429 -47.92 31.17 0.92
C ASN A 429 -49.24 30.51 1.39
N ASN A 430 -49.16 29.47 2.22
CA ASN A 430 -49.89 29.33 3.52
C ASN A 430 -49.48 28.00 4.20
N ARG A 431 -48.75 28.01 5.33
CA ARG A 431 -49.19 28.15 6.74
C ARG A 431 -50.04 26.99 7.29
N LYS A 432 -49.44 26.17 8.17
CA LYS A 432 -49.68 26.05 9.64
C LYS A 432 -49.10 24.70 10.14
N LYS A 433 -48.15 24.75 11.11
CA LYS A 433 -48.32 24.52 12.58
C LYS A 433 -48.61 23.06 12.90
N GLU A 434 -48.12 22.39 13.93
CA GLU A 434 -47.24 22.54 15.11
C GLU A 434 -46.94 21.04 15.48
N GLU A 435 -45.85 20.64 16.12
CA GLU A 435 -45.66 20.67 17.57
C GLU A 435 -44.20 20.29 17.91
N GLU A 436 -43.71 20.93 18.95
CA GLU A 436 -42.39 20.88 19.57
C GLU A 436 -42.65 20.53 21.05
N GLU A 437 -41.91 19.58 21.62
CA GLU A 437 -41.59 19.41 23.07
C GLU A 437 -40.82 18.07 23.18
N GLN A 438 -39.48 18.04 23.33
CA GLN A 438 -38.68 18.23 24.56
C GLN A 438 -39.19 17.45 25.77
N GLU A 439 -38.42 16.46 26.24
CA GLU A 439 -38.07 16.34 27.65
C GLU A 439 -36.80 15.50 27.86
N ASP A 440 -35.96 16.02 28.74
CA ASP A 440 -34.66 15.53 29.21
C ASP A 440 -34.75 14.24 30.04
N GLN A 441 -33.72 13.38 29.91
CA GLN A 441 -33.05 12.68 31.02
C GLN A 441 -31.66 12.17 30.62
#